data_AF-A0A1I2NRW9-F1
#
_entry.id   AF-A0A1I2NRW9-F1
#
_cell.length_a   1.000
_cell.length_b   1.000
_cell.length_c   1.000
_cell.angle_alpha   90.00
_cell.angle_beta   90.00
_cell.angle_gamma   90.00
#
_symmetry.space_group_name_H-M   'P 1'
#
loop_
_entity.id
_entity.type
_entity.pdbx_description
1 polymer ?
#
loop_
_entity_poly.entity_id
_entity_poly.type
_entity_poly.pdbx_seq_one_letter_code
_entity_poly.pdbx_strand_id
1 'polypeptide(L)' 'MAAYLAMRIEDGALDYSLVIKKFSKFKEDIDTILIADGKEDLIKE' A
#
# COMPACT_ATOMS: atom_id res chain seq x y z
N MET A 1 -1.75 -1.92 11.13
CA MET A 1 -0.82 -2.72 10.29
C MET A 1 -0.89 -2.31 8.84
N ALA A 2 -2.07 -2.24 8.22
CA ALA A 2 -2.24 -1.67 6.88
C ALA A 2 -1.65 -0.25 6.75
N ALA A 3 -1.94 0.65 7.69
CA ALA A 3 -1.37 2.00 7.71
C ALA A 3 0.17 2.04 7.76
N TYR A 4 0.80 1.13 8.50
CA TYR A 4 2.26 1.03 8.50
C TYR A 4 2.79 0.56 7.13
N LEU A 5 2.12 -0.42 6.51
CA LEU A 5 2.50 -0.90 5.19
C LEU A 5 2.32 0.19 4.12
N ALA A 6 1.21 0.91 4.14
CA ALA A 6 0.94 2.06 3.25
C ALA A 6 2.01 3.15 3.41
N MET A 7 2.28 3.59 4.64
CA MET A 7 3.33 4.59 4.91
C MET A 7 4.71 4.16 4.39
N ARG A 8 5.06 2.87 4.51
CA ARG A 8 6.33 2.34 3.99
C ARG A 8 6.35 2.23 2.46
N ILE A 9 5.20 2.06 1.82
CA ILE A 9 5.06 2.11 0.35
C ILE A 9 5.22 3.56 -0.12
N GLU A 10 4.63 4.53 0.58
CA GLU A 10 4.77 5.97 0.30
C GLU A 10 6.21 6.46 0.42
N ASP A 11 6.92 5.99 1.44
CA ASP A 11 8.35 6.25 1.65
C ASP A 11 9.25 5.56 0.58
N GLY A 12 8.68 4.73 -0.30
CA GLY A 12 9.42 3.94 -1.30
C GLY A 12 10.25 2.81 -0.71
N ALA A 13 10.08 2.52 0.59
CA ALA A 13 10.81 1.48 1.30
C ALA A 13 10.22 0.07 1.08
N LEU A 14 8.97 -0.01 0.63
CA LEU A 14 8.28 -1.24 0.25
C LEU A 14 7.64 -1.09 -1.12
N ASP A 15 7.65 -2.17 -1.89
CA ASP A 15 6.94 -2.25 -3.16
C ASP A 15 5.51 -2.75 -2.92
N TYR A 16 4.53 -2.02 -3.46
CA TYR A 16 3.11 -2.34 -3.31
C TYR A 16 2.83 -3.78 -3.75
N SER A 17 3.22 -4.21 -4.95
CA SER A 17 2.93 -5.54 -5.48
C SER A 17 3.50 -6.66 -4.59
N LEU A 18 4.69 -6.45 -4.00
CA LEU A 18 5.28 -7.39 -3.04
C LEU A 18 4.50 -7.43 -1.72
N VAL A 19 4.08 -6.26 -1.22
CA VAL A 19 3.28 -6.16 0.00
C VAL A 19 1.95 -6.86 -0.17
N ILE A 20 1.22 -6.61 -1.26
CA ILE A 20 -0.09 -7.21 -1.50
C ILE A 20 0.03 -8.73 -1.71
N LYS A 21 1.08 -9.21 -2.37
CA LYS A 21 1.32 -10.64 -2.53
C LYS A 21 1.53 -11.37 -1.19
N LYS A 22 2.21 -10.72 -0.24
CA LYS A 22 2.52 -11.31 1.08
C LYS A 22 1.41 -11.06 2.11
N PHE A 23 0.71 -9.95 1.98
CA PHE A 23 -0.27 -9.45 2.93
C PHE A 23 -1.58 -9.07 2.24
N SER A 24 -2.09 -9.97 1.38
CA SER A 24 -3.29 -9.75 0.57
C SER A 24 -4.51 -9.36 1.40
N LYS A 25 -4.60 -9.84 2.65
CA LYS A 25 -5.65 -9.47 3.61
C LYS A 25 -5.72 -7.98 3.95
N PHE A 26 -4.65 -7.23 3.71
CA PHE A 26 -4.58 -5.78 3.99
C PHE A 26 -4.69 -4.94 2.71
N LYS A 27 -4.95 -5.56 1.55
CA LYS A 27 -5.01 -4.86 0.26
C LYS A 27 -5.99 -3.68 0.30
N GLU A 28 -7.25 -3.96 0.60
CA GLU A 28 -8.30 -2.92 0.58
C GLU A 28 -8.00 -1.77 1.54
N ASP A 29 -7.47 -2.08 2.73
CA ASP A 29 -7.07 -1.06 3.71
C ASP A 29 -5.88 -0.22 3.22
N ILE A 30 -4.88 -0.84 2.58
CA ILE A 30 -3.72 -0.15 2.02
C ILE A 30 -4.14 0.74 0.86
N ASP A 31 -4.98 0.23 -0.04
CA ASP A 31 -5.51 0.97 -1.18
C ASP A 31 -6.29 2.19 -0.71
N THR A 32 -7.16 2.01 0.28
CA THR A 32 -7.95 3.11 0.86
C THR A 32 -7.06 4.22 1.42
N ILE A 33 -5.96 3.85 2.09
CA ILE A 33 -5.01 4.82 2.65
C ILE A 33 -4.25 5.54 1.54
N LEU A 34 -3.69 4.80 0.58
CA LEU A 34 -2.96 5.38 -0.55
C LEU A 34 -3.86 6.30 -1.39
N ILE A 35 -5.13 5.94 -1.60
CA ILE A 35 -6.11 6.80 -2.28
C ILE A 35 -6.39 8.06 -1.46
N ALA A 36 -6.61 7.92 -0.14
CA ALA A 36 -6.86 9.07 0.74
C ALA A 36 -5.68 10.06 0.77
N ASP A 37 -4.46 9.55 0.67
CA ASP A 37 -3.23 10.35 0.67
C ASP A 37 -2.82 10.84 -0.73
N GLY A 38 -3.62 10.55 -1.76
CA GLY A 38 -3.39 10.99 -3.15
C GLY A 38 -2.22 10.28 -3.84
N LYS A 39 -1.90 9.06 -3.38
CA LYS A 39 -0.78 8.20 -3.80
C LYS A 39 -1.24 7.00 -4.61
N GLU A 40 -2.32 7.18 -5.37
CA GLU A 40 -2.90 6.17 -6.26
C GLU A 40 -1.88 5.66 -7.30
N ASP A 41 -0.89 6.49 -7.64
CA ASP A 41 0.21 6.15 -8.55
C ASP A 41 1.11 5.00 -8.03
N LEU A 42 1.11 4.75 -6.72
CA LEU A 42 1.85 3.66 -6.10
C LEU A 42 1.08 2.33 -6.12
N ILE A 43 -0.21 2.35 -6.42
CA ILE A 43 -1.06 1.15 -6.54
C ILE A 43 -0.77 0.51 -7.90
N LYS A 44 -0.04 -0.60 -7.88
CA LYS A 44 0.34 -1.36 -9.09
C LYS A 44 -0.36 -2.73 -9.10
N GLU A 45 -1.04 -3.05 -10.20
CA GLU A 45 -1.67 -4.37 -10.42
C GLU A 45 -0.69 -5.55 -10.26
#